data_AF-A0A106BWV2-F1
#
_entry.id   AF-A0A106BWV2-F1
#
_cell.length_a   1.000
_cell.length_b   1.000
_cell.length_c   1.000
_cell.angle_alpha   90.00
_cell.angle_beta   90.00
_cell.angle_gamma   90.00
#
_symmetry.space_group_name_H-M   'P 1'
#
loop_
_entity.id
_entity.type
_entity.pdbx_description
1 polymer ?
#
loop_
_entity_poly.entity_id
_entity_poly.type
_entity_poly.pdbx_seq_one_letter_code
_entity_poly.pdbx_strand_id
1 'polypeptide(L)'
;MAAKEVLFGNDARVKMLAGVNILANAVKVTLGPKGRNVVLDKSFGSPMITKDGVSVAKEIELTDKFENMGAQMVKEVASKANDAAGDGTTTATVLAQAIVVEGLKAVAAGMNPMDLKRGIDKAVIAAVAELKLLSQECSDTKAIAQVGTISANSDESIGDIIATAMEKVGKEGVITVEEGQALENELDVVEGMQFDRGYLSPYFINKPETGSIELDSPFILLVDKKVSNIRELLPILEGLAKTGKPLLIVAEDVEGEALATLVVNNMRGIVKVAAVKAPGFGDRRKAMLQDVAILTGGTVIAEEIGLELEKATLEDLGTAKRVIITKDNTTIIDGSGDQVQISARVSQIKQQVEDSTSDYDKEKLQERMAKLAGGVAVIKVGAATEVEMKEKKARVEDALHATRAAVEEGVVAGGGVALVRVASKIKDVEVLNEDQKHGVVIALRAMEAPLRQIATNAGQEASVVANTVKNGEGNFGYNAGNDTYGDMLEMGILDPTKVTRSALQFAASIAGLMITTEAMIAEVPQDSAPDMGGMGGMGGMGGMM
;
A
#
# COMPACT_ATOMS: atom_id res chain seq x y z
N MET A 1 2.94 -36.50 -0.24
CA MET A 1 3.16 -35.33 0.64
C MET A 1 4.57 -35.40 1.17
N ALA A 2 5.31 -34.28 1.17
CA ALA A 2 6.65 -34.24 1.75
C ALA A 2 6.59 -34.52 3.27
N ALA A 3 7.65 -35.14 3.81
CA ALA A 3 7.78 -35.34 5.25
C ALA A 3 7.78 -33.99 5.98
N LYS A 4 7.24 -33.96 7.21
CA LYS A 4 7.14 -32.74 8.03
C LYS A 4 7.97 -32.87 9.29
N GLU A 5 8.67 -31.80 9.64
CA GLU A 5 9.32 -31.62 10.92
C GLU A 5 8.40 -30.83 11.85
N VAL A 6 8.34 -31.20 13.13
CA VAL A 6 7.45 -30.57 14.11
C VAL A 6 8.25 -30.16 15.34
N LEU A 7 8.19 -28.87 15.66
CA LEU A 7 8.75 -28.31 16.90
C LEU A 7 7.62 -27.92 17.85
N PHE A 8 7.87 -28.04 19.15
CA PHE A 8 6.89 -27.75 20.20
C PHE A 8 7.41 -26.72 21.20
N GLY A 9 6.49 -26.04 21.87
CA GLY A 9 6.73 -25.17 23.02
C GLY A 9 7.87 -24.18 22.82
N ASN A 10 8.83 -24.22 23.75
CA ASN A 10 9.92 -23.24 23.78
C ASN A 10 10.86 -23.36 22.58
N ASP A 11 11.16 -24.56 22.10
CA ASP A 11 12.10 -24.76 20.98
C ASP A 11 11.55 -24.13 19.70
N ALA A 12 10.24 -24.29 19.46
CA ALA A 12 9.53 -23.62 18.38
C ALA A 12 9.58 -22.09 18.54
N ARG A 13 9.23 -21.59 19.73
CA ARG A 13 9.19 -20.14 20.02
C ARG A 13 10.56 -19.46 19.88
N VAL A 14 11.64 -20.11 20.29
CA VAL A 14 13.02 -19.57 20.17
C VAL A 14 13.42 -19.44 18.70
N LYS A 15 13.16 -20.46 17.88
CA LYS A 15 13.42 -20.43 16.43
C LYS A 15 12.60 -19.34 15.74
N MET A 16 11.31 -19.28 16.03
CA MET A 16 10.43 -18.24 15.51
C MET A 16 10.92 -16.82 15.89
N LEU A 17 11.33 -16.61 17.15
CA LEU A 17 11.86 -15.34 17.62
C LEU A 17 13.17 -14.95 16.93
N ALA A 18 14.04 -15.91 16.60
CA ALA A 18 15.26 -15.64 15.85
C ALA A 18 14.93 -15.01 14.48
N GLY A 19 13.97 -15.59 13.76
CA GLY A 19 13.50 -15.04 12.49
C GLY A 19 12.86 -13.66 12.59
N VAL A 20 12.00 -13.45 13.59
CA VAL A 20 11.44 -12.12 13.92
C VAL A 20 12.55 -11.10 14.12
N ASN A 21 13.58 -11.44 14.89
CA ASN A 21 14.67 -10.53 15.20
C ASN A 21 15.53 -10.23 13.99
N ILE A 22 15.82 -11.21 13.12
CA ILE A 22 16.59 -10.97 11.89
C ILE A 22 15.87 -9.94 11.02
N LEU A 23 14.58 -10.16 10.75
CA LEU A 23 13.79 -9.24 9.93
C LEU A 23 13.67 -7.86 10.59
N ALA A 24 13.29 -7.81 11.86
CA ALA A 24 13.08 -6.54 12.55
C ALA A 24 14.37 -5.74 12.71
N ASN A 25 15.51 -6.40 12.96
CA ASN A 25 16.80 -5.72 13.07
C ASN A 25 17.28 -5.14 11.74
N ALA A 26 16.99 -5.81 10.61
CA ALA A 26 17.30 -5.29 9.29
C ALA A 26 16.39 -4.11 8.89
N VAL A 27 15.11 -4.14 9.28
CA VAL A 27 14.14 -3.09 8.96
C VAL A 27 14.32 -1.86 9.85
N LYS A 28 14.47 -2.03 11.18
CA LYS A 28 14.42 -0.92 12.14
C LYS A 28 15.56 0.09 12.04
N VAL A 29 16.65 -0.24 11.35
CA VAL A 29 17.75 0.71 11.10
C VAL A 29 17.33 1.85 10.17
N THR A 30 16.25 1.68 9.41
CA THR A 30 15.71 2.73 8.54
C THR A 30 14.78 3.72 9.25
N LEU A 31 14.38 3.44 10.51
CA LEU A 31 13.38 4.24 11.21
C LEU A 31 13.88 5.65 11.59
N GLY A 32 13.09 6.67 11.27
CA GLY A 32 13.29 8.06 11.68
C GLY A 32 14.20 8.86 10.74
N PRO A 33 14.36 10.19 10.97
CA PRO A 33 15.08 11.08 10.05
C PRO A 33 16.57 10.75 9.90
N LYS A 34 17.18 10.20 10.95
CA LYS A 34 18.56 9.69 10.95
C LYS A 34 18.64 8.17 10.67
N GLY A 35 17.59 7.59 10.08
CA GLY A 35 17.57 6.22 9.58
C GLY A 35 18.63 5.99 8.50
N ARG A 36 19.25 4.81 8.54
CA ARG A 36 20.32 4.40 7.62
C ARG A 36 19.75 3.62 6.43
N ASN A 37 20.47 3.66 5.32
CA ASN A 37 20.10 2.89 4.13
C ASN A 37 20.41 1.41 4.33
N VAL A 38 19.58 0.57 3.70
CA VAL A 38 19.83 -0.87 3.53
C VAL A 38 20.14 -1.12 2.06
N VAL A 39 21.14 -1.97 1.82
CA VAL A 39 21.53 -2.39 0.47
C VAL A 39 20.96 -3.77 0.19
N LEU A 40 20.22 -3.89 -0.90
CA LEU A 40 19.56 -5.11 -1.36
C LEU A 40 20.26 -5.59 -2.63
N ASP A 41 20.74 -6.82 -2.60
CA ASP A 41 21.33 -7.46 -3.78
C ASP A 41 20.25 -7.76 -4.82
N LYS A 42 20.64 -7.75 -6.10
CA LYS A 42 19.75 -8.07 -7.22
C LYS A 42 20.43 -9.07 -8.13
N SER A 43 19.69 -10.11 -8.54
CA SER A 43 20.21 -11.14 -9.45
C SER A 43 20.75 -10.58 -10.78
N PHE A 44 20.29 -9.40 -11.19
CA PHE A 44 20.79 -8.68 -12.35
C PHE A 44 20.82 -7.17 -12.09
N GLY A 45 21.84 -6.48 -12.61
CA GLY A 45 21.98 -5.04 -12.50
C GLY A 45 22.75 -4.59 -11.25
N SER A 46 22.52 -3.35 -10.83
CA SER A 46 23.14 -2.77 -9.63
C SER A 46 22.30 -3.04 -8.37
N PRO A 47 22.92 -3.16 -7.19
CA PRO A 47 22.21 -3.26 -5.92
C PRO A 47 21.24 -2.09 -5.72
N MET A 48 20.12 -2.36 -5.07
CA MET A 48 19.15 -1.33 -4.69
C MET A 48 19.49 -0.79 -3.30
N ILE A 49 19.47 0.53 -3.15
CA ILE A 49 19.67 1.22 -1.87
C ILE A 49 18.33 1.82 -1.47
N THR A 50 17.83 1.49 -0.28
CA THR A 50 16.52 1.95 0.18
C THR A 50 16.48 2.26 1.67
N LYS A 51 15.56 3.14 2.06
CA LYS A 51 15.11 3.35 3.45
C LYS A 51 13.70 2.82 3.72
N ASP A 52 13.02 2.32 2.69
CA ASP A 52 11.67 1.77 2.85
C ASP A 52 11.72 0.42 3.59
N GLY A 53 11.02 0.38 4.73
CA GLY A 53 10.91 -0.82 5.56
C GLY A 53 10.18 -1.97 4.86
N VAL A 54 9.22 -1.69 3.97
CA VAL A 54 8.49 -2.74 3.24
C VAL A 54 9.40 -3.42 2.23
N SER A 55 10.14 -2.63 1.45
CA SER A 55 11.13 -3.14 0.50
C SER A 55 12.17 -4.02 1.20
N VAL A 56 12.70 -3.58 2.34
CA VAL A 56 13.64 -4.40 3.13
C VAL A 56 12.98 -5.68 3.65
N ALA A 57 11.77 -5.59 4.21
CA ALA A 57 11.05 -6.77 4.70
C ALA A 57 10.72 -7.76 3.57
N LYS A 58 10.45 -7.28 2.35
CA LYS A 58 10.11 -8.12 1.20
C LYS A 58 11.26 -9.02 0.76
N GLU A 59 12.50 -8.54 0.81
CA GLU A 59 13.70 -9.28 0.40
C GLU A 59 14.19 -10.31 1.43
N ILE A 60 13.62 -10.36 2.63
CA ILE A 60 14.08 -11.27 3.68
C ILE A 60 13.36 -12.61 3.56
N GLU A 61 14.13 -13.62 3.15
CA GLU A 61 13.76 -15.04 3.22
C GLU A 61 14.89 -15.82 3.90
N LEU A 62 14.53 -16.64 4.89
CA LEU A 62 15.50 -17.38 5.70
C LEU A 62 15.55 -18.86 5.29
N THR A 63 16.75 -19.44 5.32
CA THR A 63 16.97 -20.85 4.96
C THR A 63 16.30 -21.80 5.97
N ASP A 64 16.42 -21.51 7.26
CA ASP A 64 15.73 -22.27 8.30
C ASP A 64 14.24 -21.99 8.22
N LYS A 65 13.43 -23.04 8.01
CA LYS A 65 11.99 -22.90 7.78
C LYS A 65 11.25 -22.35 8.99
N PHE A 66 11.68 -22.66 10.22
CA PHE A 66 11.01 -22.20 11.44
C PHE A 66 11.34 -20.72 11.73
N GLU A 67 12.60 -20.32 11.51
CA GLU A 67 12.99 -18.91 11.54
C GLU A 67 12.26 -18.14 10.43
N ASN A 68 12.20 -18.69 9.21
CA ASN A 68 11.50 -18.05 8.10
C ASN A 68 10.02 -17.85 8.39
N MET A 69 9.33 -18.82 9.01
CA MET A 69 7.93 -18.64 9.44
C MET A 69 7.77 -17.42 10.34
N GLY A 70 8.68 -17.21 11.30
CA GLY A 70 8.68 -16.02 12.15
C GLY A 70 8.91 -14.73 11.38
N ALA A 71 9.84 -14.73 10.43
CA ALA A 71 10.09 -13.58 9.54
C ALA A 71 8.87 -13.26 8.66
N GLN A 72 8.27 -14.26 8.00
CA GLN A 72 7.11 -14.06 7.13
C GLN A 72 5.89 -13.51 7.89
N MET A 73 5.66 -13.93 9.14
CA MET A 73 4.59 -13.37 9.98
C MET A 73 4.78 -11.87 10.24
N VAL A 74 6.01 -11.41 10.50
CA VAL A 74 6.28 -9.98 10.74
C VAL A 74 6.31 -9.19 9.43
N LYS A 75 6.73 -9.80 8.32
CA LYS A 75 6.59 -9.23 6.98
C LYS A 75 5.12 -8.96 6.64
N GLU A 76 4.21 -9.85 7.05
CA GLU A 76 2.77 -9.62 6.89
C GLU A 76 2.28 -8.41 7.70
N VAL A 77 2.80 -8.17 8.91
CA VAL A 77 2.51 -6.95 9.70
C VAL A 77 2.88 -5.70 8.91
N ALA A 78 4.10 -5.66 8.36
CA ALA A 78 4.57 -4.52 7.59
C ALA A 78 3.69 -4.30 6.35
N SER A 79 3.38 -5.37 5.60
CA SER A 79 2.52 -5.28 4.42
C SER A 79 1.11 -4.77 4.76
N LYS A 80 0.50 -5.26 5.84
CA LYS A 80 -0.86 -4.82 6.24
C LYS A 80 -0.91 -3.39 6.73
N ALA A 81 0.13 -2.93 7.43
CA ALA A 81 0.26 -1.52 7.81
C ALA A 81 0.34 -0.63 6.55
N ASN A 82 1.13 -1.06 5.55
CA ASN A 82 1.22 -0.37 4.27
C ASN A 82 -0.12 -0.33 3.53
N ASP A 83 -0.79 -1.48 3.40
CA ASP A 83 -2.06 -1.57 2.69
C ASP A 83 -3.15 -0.67 3.32
N ALA A 84 -3.12 -0.51 4.65
CA ALA A 84 -4.13 0.25 5.38
C ALA A 84 -3.86 1.76 5.40
N ALA A 85 -2.61 2.18 5.52
CA ALA A 85 -2.26 3.58 5.78
C ALA A 85 -1.16 4.14 4.86
N GLY A 86 -0.47 3.29 4.10
CA GLY A 86 0.63 3.61 3.18
C GLY A 86 1.91 4.12 3.83
N ASP A 87 2.02 4.01 5.16
CA ASP A 87 3.21 4.34 5.93
C ASP A 87 3.15 3.55 7.28
N GLY A 88 4.18 3.66 8.11
CA GLY A 88 4.27 3.07 9.45
C GLY A 88 4.73 1.62 9.46
N THR A 89 5.28 1.13 8.35
CA THR A 89 5.68 -0.26 8.16
C THR A 89 6.82 -0.65 9.10
N THR A 90 7.87 0.18 9.13
CA THR A 90 8.99 0.06 10.06
C THR A 90 8.53 0.19 11.51
N THR A 91 7.61 1.10 11.80
CA THR A 91 7.01 1.27 13.14
C THR A 91 6.26 0.01 13.57
N ALA A 92 5.46 -0.58 12.68
CA ALA A 92 4.72 -1.80 12.95
C ALA A 92 5.67 -2.99 13.21
N THR A 93 6.75 -3.11 12.44
CA THR A 93 7.79 -4.13 12.67
C THR A 93 8.48 -3.97 14.03
N VAL A 94 8.84 -2.74 14.42
CA VAL A 94 9.46 -2.46 15.72
C VAL A 94 8.52 -2.77 16.88
N LEU A 95 7.24 -2.39 16.76
CA LEU A 95 6.21 -2.73 17.74
C LEU A 95 6.01 -4.25 17.85
N ALA A 96 5.94 -4.95 16.72
CA ALA A 96 5.78 -6.41 16.69
C ALA A 96 6.95 -7.10 17.39
N GLN A 97 8.19 -6.70 17.08
CA GLN A 97 9.39 -7.23 17.75
C GLN A 97 9.32 -7.01 19.26
N ALA A 98 8.96 -5.81 19.72
CA ALA A 98 8.90 -5.48 21.14
C ALA A 98 7.85 -6.32 21.90
N ILE A 99 6.65 -6.49 21.32
CA ILE A 99 5.58 -7.28 21.92
C ILE A 99 5.96 -8.76 21.96
N VAL A 100 6.50 -9.31 20.86
CA VAL A 100 6.92 -10.73 20.80
C VAL A 100 8.04 -11.00 21.79
N VAL A 101 9.09 -10.18 21.84
CA VAL A 101 10.23 -10.39 22.75
C VAL A 101 9.79 -10.41 24.21
N GLU A 102 8.98 -9.45 24.65
CA GLU A 102 8.54 -9.38 26.04
C GLU A 102 7.45 -10.41 26.36
N GLY A 103 6.56 -10.71 25.41
CA GLY A 103 5.54 -11.75 25.54
C GLY A 103 6.14 -13.15 25.69
N LEU A 104 7.14 -13.50 24.88
CA LEU A 104 7.80 -14.81 24.98
C LEU A 104 8.59 -14.96 26.28
N LYS A 105 9.17 -13.87 26.82
CA LYS A 105 9.77 -13.88 28.17
C LYS A 105 8.73 -14.17 29.25
N ALA A 106 7.54 -13.57 29.16
CA ALA A 106 6.45 -13.80 30.10
C ALA A 106 5.93 -15.25 30.02
N VAL A 107 5.78 -15.81 28.82
CA VAL A 107 5.41 -17.23 28.63
C VAL A 107 6.49 -18.15 29.19
N ALA A 108 7.78 -17.86 28.97
CA ALA A 108 8.88 -18.63 29.55
C ALA A 108 8.90 -18.55 31.10
N ALA A 109 8.37 -17.48 31.69
CA ALA A 109 8.17 -17.34 33.13
C ALA A 109 6.92 -18.08 33.67
N GLY A 110 6.16 -18.77 32.81
CA GLY A 110 5.02 -19.61 33.18
C GLY A 110 3.66 -18.91 33.14
N MET A 111 3.58 -17.67 32.62
CA MET A 111 2.30 -16.95 32.46
C MET A 111 1.47 -17.55 31.32
N ASN A 112 0.15 -17.50 31.44
CA ASN A 112 -0.77 -18.04 30.44
C ASN A 112 -0.74 -17.19 29.14
N PRO A 113 -0.32 -17.75 27.99
CA PRO A 113 -0.24 -17.02 26.73
C PRO A 113 -1.55 -16.38 26.29
N MET A 114 -2.69 -17.03 26.56
CA MET A 114 -4.01 -16.52 26.19
C MET A 114 -4.40 -15.30 27.02
N ASP A 115 -4.06 -15.29 28.31
CA ASP A 115 -4.33 -14.12 29.16
C ASP A 115 -3.37 -12.97 28.88
N LEU A 116 -2.10 -13.25 28.57
CA LEU A 116 -1.17 -12.24 28.05
C LEU A 116 -1.75 -11.58 26.80
N LYS A 117 -2.22 -12.38 25.82
CA LYS A 117 -2.85 -11.87 24.60
C LYS A 117 -4.07 -10.99 24.92
N ARG A 118 -4.99 -11.46 25.79
CA ARG A 118 -6.18 -10.66 26.17
C ARG A 118 -5.80 -9.34 26.83
N GLY A 119 -4.75 -9.32 27.64
CA GLY A 119 -4.20 -8.11 28.24
C GLY A 119 -3.66 -7.12 27.18
N ILE A 120 -2.88 -7.64 26.22
CA ILE A 120 -2.37 -6.85 25.08
C ILE A 120 -3.53 -6.28 24.26
N ASP A 121 -4.51 -7.10 23.88
CA ASP A 121 -5.68 -6.68 23.10
C ASP A 121 -6.44 -5.55 23.81
N LYS A 122 -6.68 -5.66 25.12
CA LYS A 122 -7.34 -4.63 25.92
C LYS A 122 -6.55 -3.31 25.94
N ALA A 123 -5.24 -3.38 26.14
CA ALA A 123 -4.38 -2.20 26.09
C ALA A 123 -4.41 -1.52 24.72
N VAL A 124 -4.39 -2.30 23.63
CA VAL A 124 -4.45 -1.76 22.27
C VAL A 124 -5.80 -1.13 21.97
N ILE A 125 -6.91 -1.72 22.40
CA ILE A 125 -8.25 -1.13 22.25
C ILE A 125 -8.31 0.23 22.96
N ALA A 126 -7.85 0.30 24.21
CA ALA A 126 -7.78 1.55 24.95
C ALA A 126 -6.85 2.57 24.28
N ALA A 127 -5.70 2.11 23.76
CA ALA A 127 -4.74 2.95 23.08
C ALA A 127 -5.29 3.58 21.81
N VAL A 128 -6.02 2.82 20.99
CA VAL A 128 -6.63 3.32 19.75
C VAL A 128 -7.73 4.33 20.07
N ALA A 129 -8.52 4.11 21.12
CA ALA A 129 -9.52 5.09 21.56
C ALA A 129 -8.85 6.41 21.99
N GLU A 130 -7.78 6.32 22.77
CA GLU A 130 -7.04 7.50 23.23
C GLU A 130 -6.30 8.22 22.08
N LEU A 131 -5.74 7.49 21.10
CA LEU A 131 -5.15 8.08 19.90
C LEU A 131 -6.16 8.92 19.12
N LYS A 132 -7.40 8.45 19.00
CA LYS A 132 -8.47 9.22 18.35
C LYS A 132 -8.82 10.49 19.11
N LEU A 133 -8.77 10.47 20.44
CA LEU A 133 -9.00 11.67 21.26
C LEU A 133 -7.84 12.68 21.18
N LEU A 134 -6.61 12.20 20.98
CA LEU A 134 -5.43 13.05 20.79
C LEU A 134 -5.31 13.60 19.36
N SER A 135 -6.02 13.00 18.40
CA SER A 135 -5.95 13.37 16.98
C SER A 135 -6.47 14.80 16.76
N GLN A 136 -5.75 15.55 15.92
CA GLN A 136 -6.14 16.88 15.45
C GLN A 136 -6.44 16.82 13.95
N GLU A 137 -7.50 17.50 13.51
CA GLU A 137 -7.88 17.51 12.10
C GLU A 137 -6.78 18.14 11.22
N CYS A 138 -6.39 17.43 10.16
CA CYS A 138 -5.47 17.94 9.14
C CYS A 138 -6.28 18.65 8.04
N SER A 139 -6.59 19.92 8.27
CA SER A 139 -7.51 20.67 7.41
C SER A 139 -6.85 21.74 6.55
N ASP A 140 -5.69 22.25 6.93
CA ASP A 140 -4.98 23.31 6.22
C ASP A 140 -3.86 22.77 5.32
N THR A 141 -3.56 23.52 4.25
CA THR A 141 -2.50 23.18 3.29
C THR A 141 -1.14 23.05 3.97
N LYS A 142 -0.92 23.79 5.07
CA LYS A 142 0.32 23.74 5.85
C LYS A 142 0.49 22.39 6.56
N ALA A 143 -0.51 21.90 7.29
CA ALA A 143 -0.41 20.59 7.92
C ALA A 143 -0.26 19.48 6.88
N ILE A 144 -0.98 19.56 5.76
CA ILE A 144 -0.85 18.63 4.63
C ILE A 144 0.59 18.60 4.11
N ALA A 145 1.21 19.76 3.88
CA ALA A 145 2.61 19.86 3.45
C ALA A 145 3.57 19.30 4.50
N GLN A 146 3.31 19.53 5.79
CA GLN A 146 4.11 18.99 6.89
C GLN A 146 4.03 17.45 6.95
N VAL A 147 2.84 16.86 6.81
CA VAL A 147 2.68 15.39 6.72
C VAL A 147 3.52 14.87 5.55
N GLY A 148 3.32 15.44 4.36
CA GLY A 148 4.04 15.02 3.15
C GLY A 148 5.55 15.15 3.30
N THR A 149 6.03 16.23 3.92
CA THR A 149 7.46 16.47 4.19
C THR A 149 8.05 15.41 5.12
N ILE A 150 7.37 15.11 6.24
CA ILE A 150 7.87 14.15 7.23
C ILE A 150 7.90 12.74 6.64
N SER A 151 6.82 12.30 5.98
CA SER A 151 6.77 10.99 5.32
C SER A 151 7.73 10.92 4.13
N ALA A 152 8.06 12.05 3.50
CA ALA A 152 9.10 12.15 2.47
C ALA A 152 10.52 12.34 3.04
N ASN A 153 10.81 11.85 4.25
CA ASN A 153 12.14 11.95 4.88
C ASN A 153 12.68 13.39 5.01
N SER A 154 11.80 14.32 5.39
CA SER A 154 12.10 15.76 5.51
C SER A 154 12.42 16.47 4.18
N ASP A 155 11.86 15.97 3.07
CA ASP A 155 11.93 16.63 1.76
C ASP A 155 10.75 17.59 1.58
N GLU A 156 11.00 18.88 1.84
CA GLU A 156 9.99 19.95 1.72
C GLU A 156 9.42 20.06 0.30
N SER A 157 10.24 19.78 -0.74
CA SER A 157 9.78 19.87 -2.13
C SER A 157 8.69 18.86 -2.46
N ILE A 158 8.73 17.68 -1.81
CA ILE A 158 7.72 16.64 -1.96
C ILE A 158 6.47 17.00 -1.15
N GLY A 159 6.63 17.54 0.07
CA GLY A 159 5.50 18.00 0.86
C GLY A 159 4.69 19.10 0.16
N ASP A 160 5.39 20.10 -0.38
CA ASP A 160 4.77 21.25 -1.07
C ASP A 160 4.04 20.85 -2.35
N ILE A 161 4.63 19.96 -3.16
CA ILE A 161 4.00 19.52 -4.41
C ILE A 161 2.75 18.67 -4.14
N ILE A 162 2.77 17.84 -3.09
CA ILE A 162 1.60 17.05 -2.66
C ILE A 162 0.49 17.98 -2.16
N ALA A 163 0.85 18.96 -1.33
CA ALA A 163 -0.12 19.92 -0.80
C ALA A 163 -0.77 20.75 -1.93
N THR A 164 0.03 21.20 -2.89
CA THR A 164 -0.45 21.90 -4.10
C THR A 164 -1.34 21.00 -4.95
N ALA A 165 -0.99 19.72 -5.10
CA ALA A 165 -1.81 18.76 -5.84
C ALA A 165 -3.18 18.58 -5.17
N MET A 166 -3.21 18.33 -3.86
CA MET A 166 -4.44 18.18 -3.09
C MET A 166 -5.31 19.43 -3.07
N GLU A 167 -4.70 20.62 -3.09
CA GLU A 167 -5.45 21.88 -3.21
C GLU A 167 -6.13 22.00 -4.58
N LYS A 168 -5.47 21.58 -5.67
CA LYS A 168 -6.03 21.66 -7.03
C LYS A 168 -7.13 20.64 -7.29
N VAL A 169 -6.95 19.37 -6.90
CA VAL A 169 -7.93 18.30 -7.17
C VAL A 169 -8.93 18.10 -6.03
N GLY A 170 -8.72 18.75 -4.89
CA GLY A 170 -9.50 18.57 -3.67
C GLY A 170 -9.07 17.34 -2.86
N LYS A 171 -9.60 17.23 -1.63
CA LYS A 171 -9.29 16.15 -0.68
C LYS A 171 -9.63 14.75 -1.21
N GLU A 172 -10.73 14.65 -1.95
CA GLU A 172 -11.22 13.43 -2.60
C GLU A 172 -10.65 13.26 -4.03
N GLY A 173 -9.79 14.18 -4.45
CA GLY A 173 -9.21 14.19 -5.79
C GLY A 173 -8.19 13.07 -5.98
N VAL A 174 -8.07 12.62 -7.23
CA VAL A 174 -7.12 11.56 -7.58
C VAL A 174 -5.77 12.19 -7.85
N ILE A 175 -4.75 11.67 -7.18
CA ILE A 175 -3.35 12.04 -7.37
C ILE A 175 -2.59 10.77 -7.74
N THR A 176 -1.76 10.86 -8.78
CA THR A 176 -0.91 9.78 -9.29
C THR A 176 0.52 10.29 -9.45
N VAL A 177 1.48 9.37 -9.40
CA VAL A 177 2.92 9.67 -9.44
C VAL A 177 3.53 8.95 -10.64
N GLU A 178 4.24 9.70 -11.48
CA GLU A 178 4.88 9.21 -12.70
C GLU A 178 6.38 9.53 -12.72
N GLU A 179 7.11 8.78 -13.54
CA GLU A 179 8.52 9.06 -13.84
C GLU A 179 8.61 10.29 -14.75
N GLY A 180 9.30 11.34 -14.29
CA GLY A 180 9.53 12.56 -15.05
C GLY A 180 10.75 12.47 -15.97
N GLN A 181 10.77 13.25 -17.04
CA GLN A 181 11.95 13.39 -17.91
C GLN A 181 12.85 14.56 -17.52
N ALA A 182 12.33 15.48 -16.69
CA ALA A 182 13.05 16.63 -16.18
C ALA A 182 13.89 16.29 -14.95
N LEU A 183 14.80 17.18 -14.58
CA LEU A 183 15.53 17.11 -13.30
C LEU A 183 14.66 17.54 -12.13
N GLU A 184 13.71 18.45 -12.37
CA GLU A 184 12.81 18.99 -11.36
C GLU A 184 11.47 18.23 -11.34
N ASN A 185 10.78 18.27 -10.20
CA ASN A 185 9.45 17.70 -10.08
C ASN A 185 8.42 18.61 -10.78
N GLU A 186 7.47 18.03 -11.51
CA GLU A 186 6.41 18.77 -12.18
C GLU A 186 5.03 18.30 -11.68
N LEU A 187 4.06 19.22 -11.63
CA LEU A 187 2.67 18.91 -11.28
C LEU A 187 1.76 19.36 -12.41
N ASP A 188 1.16 18.39 -13.08
CA ASP A 188 0.11 18.61 -14.08
C ASP A 188 -1.25 18.21 -13.52
N VAL A 189 -2.30 18.92 -13.90
CA VAL A 189 -3.68 18.50 -13.65
C VAL A 189 -4.32 18.23 -15.00
N VAL A 190 -4.73 16.98 -15.19
CA VAL A 190 -5.31 16.49 -16.44
C VAL A 190 -6.72 15.97 -16.21
N GLU A 191 -7.51 15.87 -17.26
CA GLU A 191 -8.83 15.27 -17.18
C GLU A 191 -8.70 13.76 -16.97
N GLY A 192 -9.38 13.21 -15.96
CA GLY A 192 -9.27 11.79 -15.63
C GLY A 192 -10.25 11.38 -14.54
N MET A 193 -10.30 10.08 -14.25
CA MET A 193 -11.17 9.56 -13.20
C MET A 193 -10.62 8.28 -12.58
N GLN A 194 -11.01 8.00 -11.32
CA GLN A 194 -10.77 6.72 -10.66
C GLN A 194 -12.11 6.09 -10.23
N PHE A 195 -12.22 4.77 -10.35
CA PHE A 195 -13.34 4.00 -9.82
C PHE A 195 -12.89 2.69 -9.17
N ASP A 196 -13.69 2.22 -8.21
CA ASP A 196 -13.33 1.17 -7.25
C ASP A 196 -13.60 -0.24 -7.81
N ARG A 197 -12.98 -0.53 -8.96
CA ARG A 197 -12.93 -1.86 -9.58
C ARG A 197 -11.52 -2.14 -10.04
N GLY A 198 -10.91 -3.19 -9.52
CA GLY A 198 -9.60 -3.63 -9.97
C GLY A 198 -9.64 -4.73 -11.03
N TYR A 199 -8.46 -5.32 -11.27
CA TYR A 199 -8.29 -6.38 -12.25
C TYR A 199 -9.05 -7.66 -11.89
N LEU A 200 -9.63 -8.32 -12.90
CA LEU A 200 -10.29 -9.61 -12.74
C LEU A 200 -9.32 -10.77 -12.49
N SER A 201 -8.07 -10.62 -12.93
CA SER A 201 -7.04 -11.64 -12.79
C SER A 201 -5.67 -11.02 -12.47
N PRO A 202 -4.95 -11.50 -11.43
CA PRO A 202 -3.59 -11.05 -11.13
C PRO A 202 -2.59 -11.31 -12.28
N TYR A 203 -2.92 -12.22 -13.20
CA TYR A 203 -2.07 -12.53 -14.36
C TYR A 203 -1.99 -11.41 -15.41
N PHE A 204 -2.75 -10.32 -15.23
CA PHE A 204 -2.60 -9.12 -16.04
C PHE A 204 -1.51 -8.16 -15.52
N ILE A 205 -1.01 -8.37 -14.28
CA ILE A 205 0.03 -7.52 -13.66
C ILE A 205 1.28 -7.49 -14.54
N ASN A 206 1.70 -6.27 -14.92
CA ASN A 206 2.94 -6.01 -15.64
C ASN A 206 3.95 -5.18 -14.82
N LYS A 207 3.55 -4.73 -13.61
CA LYS A 207 4.41 -4.14 -12.58
C LYS A 207 4.32 -4.97 -11.28
N PRO A 208 5.14 -6.03 -11.14
CA PRO A 208 5.09 -6.91 -9.98
C PRO A 208 5.42 -6.20 -8.66
N GLU A 209 6.23 -5.14 -8.70
CA GLU A 209 6.73 -4.43 -7.52
C GLU A 209 5.58 -3.74 -6.75
N THR A 210 4.71 -3.07 -7.50
CA THR A 210 3.51 -2.37 -7.03
C THR A 210 2.26 -3.24 -7.07
N GLY A 211 2.32 -4.40 -7.74
CA GLY A 211 1.14 -5.25 -7.96
C GLY A 211 0.08 -4.58 -8.85
N SER A 212 0.50 -3.71 -9.77
CA SER A 212 -0.38 -2.94 -10.64
C SER A 212 -0.23 -3.32 -12.12
N ILE A 213 -1.23 -2.94 -12.90
CA ILE A 213 -1.22 -2.98 -14.35
C ILE A 213 -1.12 -1.54 -14.84
N GLU A 214 -0.07 -1.23 -15.58
CA GLU A 214 0.11 0.08 -16.21
C GLU A 214 0.01 -0.08 -17.73
N LEU A 215 -0.98 0.58 -18.34
CA LEU A 215 -1.19 0.58 -19.78
C LEU A 215 -0.92 1.97 -20.35
N ASP A 216 0.07 2.08 -21.24
CA ASP A 216 0.40 3.33 -21.92
C ASP A 216 -0.36 3.46 -23.24
N SER A 217 -1.03 4.59 -23.43
CA SER A 217 -1.88 4.90 -24.58
C SER A 217 -2.87 3.77 -24.96
N PRO A 218 -3.66 3.22 -24.01
CA PRO A 218 -4.56 2.11 -24.30
C PRO A 218 -5.79 2.55 -25.08
N PHE A 219 -6.34 1.59 -25.83
CA PHE A 219 -7.75 1.63 -26.21
C PHE A 219 -8.61 1.11 -25.06
N ILE A 220 -9.83 1.64 -24.95
CA ILE A 220 -10.77 1.35 -23.86
C ILE A 220 -12.09 0.88 -24.47
N LEU A 221 -12.40 -0.40 -24.27
CA LEU A 221 -13.64 -1.03 -24.70
C LEU A 221 -14.66 -1.00 -23.55
N LEU A 222 -15.81 -0.38 -23.80
CA LEU A 222 -16.91 -0.21 -22.84
C LEU A 222 -18.09 -1.08 -23.26
N VAL A 223 -18.49 -2.04 -22.42
CA VAL A 223 -19.52 -3.02 -22.75
C VAL A 223 -20.56 -3.09 -21.62
N ASP A 224 -21.83 -2.84 -21.92
CA ASP A 224 -22.93 -2.99 -20.95
C ASP A 224 -23.55 -4.40 -20.96
N LYS A 225 -22.71 -5.42 -21.02
CA LYS A 225 -23.11 -6.82 -20.82
C LYS A 225 -21.93 -7.66 -20.31
N LYS A 226 -22.24 -8.89 -19.90
CA LYS A 226 -21.22 -9.89 -19.57
C LYS A 226 -20.58 -10.44 -20.83
N VAL A 227 -19.26 -10.58 -20.81
CA VAL A 227 -18.47 -11.16 -21.90
C VAL A 227 -17.93 -12.51 -21.47
N SER A 228 -18.55 -13.58 -21.96
CA SER A 228 -18.16 -14.96 -21.66
C SER A 228 -17.54 -15.69 -22.85
N ASN A 229 -17.83 -15.22 -24.07
CA ASN A 229 -17.38 -15.81 -25.34
C ASN A 229 -16.30 -14.94 -26.01
N ILE A 230 -15.16 -15.54 -26.31
CA ILE A 230 -14.04 -14.84 -26.96
C ILE A 230 -14.35 -14.44 -28.41
N ARG A 231 -15.27 -15.14 -29.09
CA ARG A 231 -15.62 -14.86 -30.50
C ARG A 231 -16.13 -13.45 -30.71
N GLU A 232 -16.87 -12.93 -29.73
CA GLU A 232 -17.41 -11.57 -29.77
C GLU A 232 -16.30 -10.51 -29.72
N LEU A 233 -15.15 -10.82 -29.13
CA LEU A 233 -14.01 -9.91 -29.02
C LEU A 233 -13.02 -10.02 -30.19
N LEU A 234 -13.10 -11.06 -31.03
CA LEU A 234 -12.14 -11.28 -32.12
C LEU A 234 -11.98 -10.07 -33.05
N PRO A 235 -13.04 -9.40 -33.51
CA PRO A 235 -12.91 -8.26 -34.42
C PRO A 235 -12.08 -7.13 -33.82
N ILE A 236 -12.31 -6.80 -32.54
CA ILE A 236 -11.58 -5.79 -31.79
C ILE A 236 -10.12 -6.23 -31.57
N LEU A 237 -9.90 -7.46 -31.13
CA LEU A 237 -8.56 -8.00 -30.85
C LEU A 237 -7.68 -8.06 -32.11
N GLU A 238 -8.25 -8.47 -33.25
CA GLU A 238 -7.56 -8.48 -34.55
C GLU A 238 -7.23 -7.06 -35.04
N GLY A 239 -8.14 -6.11 -34.82
CA GLY A 239 -7.88 -4.69 -35.10
C GLY A 239 -6.72 -4.15 -34.26
N LEU A 240 -6.71 -4.45 -32.97
CA LEU A 240 -5.68 -4.00 -32.02
C LEU A 240 -4.31 -4.61 -32.28
N ALA A 241 -4.25 -5.89 -32.65
CA ALA A 241 -2.99 -6.58 -32.92
C ALA A 241 -2.15 -5.87 -34.00
N LYS A 242 -2.81 -5.19 -34.95
CA LYS A 242 -2.15 -4.37 -36.00
C LYS A 242 -1.56 -3.07 -35.48
N THR A 243 -2.10 -2.53 -34.38
CA THR A 243 -1.67 -1.25 -33.80
C THR A 243 -0.55 -1.42 -32.77
N GLY A 244 -0.45 -2.61 -32.16
CA GLY A 244 0.48 -2.88 -31.05
C GLY A 244 0.14 -2.14 -29.74
N LYS A 245 -0.98 -1.42 -29.69
CA LYS A 245 -1.44 -0.69 -28.49
C LYS A 245 -2.16 -1.63 -27.50
N PRO A 246 -2.08 -1.35 -26.19
CA PRO A 246 -2.79 -2.12 -25.18
C PRO A 246 -4.30 -1.88 -25.19
N LEU A 247 -5.06 -2.81 -24.60
CA LEU A 247 -6.52 -2.74 -24.45
C LEU A 247 -6.94 -2.84 -22.98
N LEU A 248 -7.81 -1.94 -22.56
CA LEU A 248 -8.62 -2.06 -21.35
C LEU A 248 -10.04 -2.49 -21.73
N ILE A 249 -10.54 -3.56 -21.12
CA ILE A 249 -11.95 -3.97 -21.23
C ILE A 249 -12.66 -3.62 -19.93
N VAL A 250 -13.71 -2.80 -20.01
CA VAL A 250 -14.62 -2.48 -18.91
C VAL A 250 -16.00 -3.02 -19.28
N ALA A 251 -16.41 -4.10 -18.63
CA ALA A 251 -17.67 -4.79 -18.92
C ALA A 251 -18.46 -5.07 -17.63
N GLU A 252 -19.73 -5.47 -17.72
CA GLU A 252 -20.46 -5.94 -16.52
C GLU A 252 -19.67 -7.05 -15.81
N ASP A 253 -19.16 -8.01 -16.58
CA ASP A 253 -18.20 -9.01 -16.14
C ASP A 253 -17.45 -9.57 -17.35
N VAL A 254 -16.24 -10.10 -17.14
CA VAL A 254 -15.51 -10.89 -18.13
C VAL A 254 -15.18 -12.24 -17.51
N GLU A 255 -15.81 -13.30 -17.99
CA GLU A 255 -15.79 -14.62 -17.34
C GLU A 255 -15.60 -15.77 -18.33
N GLY A 256 -15.50 -17.00 -17.80
CA GLY A 256 -15.45 -18.22 -18.58
C GLY A 256 -14.27 -18.28 -19.57
N GLU A 257 -14.57 -18.70 -20.80
CA GLU A 257 -13.58 -18.90 -21.87
C GLU A 257 -12.92 -17.58 -22.28
N ALA A 258 -13.67 -16.47 -22.30
CA ALA A 258 -13.14 -15.16 -22.65
C ALA A 258 -12.00 -14.75 -21.70
N LEU A 259 -12.23 -14.79 -20.38
CA LEU A 259 -11.19 -14.42 -19.40
C LEU A 259 -9.96 -15.32 -19.49
N ALA A 260 -10.16 -16.64 -19.57
CA ALA A 260 -9.07 -17.60 -19.65
C ALA A 260 -8.21 -17.36 -20.91
N THR A 261 -8.85 -17.07 -22.04
CA THR A 261 -8.15 -16.81 -23.30
C THR A 261 -7.38 -15.49 -23.27
N LEU A 262 -7.97 -14.44 -22.71
CA LEU A 262 -7.29 -13.15 -22.54
C LEU A 262 -6.05 -13.29 -21.65
N VAL A 263 -6.17 -13.99 -20.53
CA VAL A 263 -5.05 -14.25 -19.60
C VAL A 263 -3.90 -14.99 -20.29
N VAL A 264 -4.20 -16.11 -20.97
CA VAL A 264 -3.16 -16.91 -21.64
C VAL A 264 -2.46 -16.11 -22.75
N ASN A 265 -3.21 -15.32 -23.54
CA ASN A 265 -2.62 -14.51 -24.60
C ASN A 265 -1.81 -13.32 -24.06
N ASN A 266 -2.24 -12.72 -22.94
CA ASN A 266 -1.47 -11.68 -22.27
C ASN A 266 -0.15 -12.21 -21.71
N MET A 267 -0.18 -13.37 -21.04
CA MET A 267 1.04 -14.03 -20.54
C MET A 267 2.02 -14.41 -21.65
N ARG A 268 1.52 -14.73 -22.85
CA ARG A 268 2.34 -15.01 -24.03
C ARG A 268 2.83 -13.76 -24.77
N GLY A 269 2.41 -12.58 -24.34
CA GLY A 269 2.75 -11.30 -24.98
C GLY A 269 2.11 -11.10 -26.35
N ILE A 270 1.09 -11.90 -26.71
CA ILE A 270 0.42 -11.81 -28.02
C ILE A 270 -0.49 -10.57 -28.06
N VAL A 271 -1.19 -10.30 -26.96
CA VAL A 271 -2.06 -9.13 -26.79
C VAL A 271 -1.78 -8.53 -25.42
N LYS A 272 -1.55 -7.22 -25.33
CA LYS A 272 -1.48 -6.51 -24.04
C LYS A 272 -2.89 -6.11 -23.64
N VAL A 273 -3.50 -6.84 -22.71
CA VAL A 273 -4.90 -6.63 -22.33
C VAL A 273 -5.11 -6.72 -20.83
N ALA A 274 -6.01 -5.90 -20.31
CA ALA A 274 -6.53 -6.00 -18.96
C ALA A 274 -8.06 -5.92 -18.98
N ALA A 275 -8.70 -6.60 -18.03
CA ALA A 275 -10.15 -6.59 -17.88
C ALA A 275 -10.55 -6.25 -16.45
N VAL A 276 -11.52 -5.34 -16.33
CA VAL A 276 -12.08 -4.85 -15.07
C VAL A 276 -13.60 -4.86 -15.15
N LYS A 277 -14.26 -5.01 -14.00
CA LYS A 277 -15.72 -4.86 -13.94
C LYS A 277 -16.11 -3.40 -14.07
N ALA A 278 -17.27 -3.15 -14.64
CA ALA A 278 -17.86 -1.82 -14.67
C ALA A 278 -18.21 -1.38 -13.23
N PRO A 279 -18.04 -0.09 -12.92
CA PRO A 279 -18.43 0.45 -11.62
C PRO A 279 -19.95 0.55 -11.49
N GLY A 280 -20.46 0.42 -10.26
CA GLY A 280 -21.89 0.46 -9.97
C GLY A 280 -22.67 -0.81 -10.36
N PHE A 281 -23.99 -0.71 -10.28
CA PHE A 281 -24.96 -1.78 -10.60
C PHE A 281 -26.22 -1.17 -11.25
N GLY A 282 -26.92 -1.95 -12.08
CA GLY A 282 -28.17 -1.50 -12.73
C GLY A 282 -28.00 -0.21 -13.52
N ASP A 283 -28.96 0.71 -13.41
CA ASP A 283 -28.93 2.00 -14.13
C ASP A 283 -27.73 2.88 -13.75
N ARG A 284 -27.21 2.75 -12.53
CA ARG A 284 -25.99 3.46 -12.13
C ARG A 284 -24.78 2.97 -12.90
N ARG A 285 -24.68 1.67 -13.19
CA ARG A 285 -23.60 1.13 -14.02
C ARG A 285 -23.63 1.73 -15.41
N LYS A 286 -24.82 1.78 -16.04
CA LYS A 286 -25.02 2.40 -17.35
C LYS A 286 -24.60 3.87 -17.35
N ALA A 287 -25.04 4.62 -16.33
CA ALA A 287 -24.69 6.02 -16.20
C ALA A 287 -23.17 6.24 -16.03
N MET A 288 -22.50 5.41 -15.23
CA MET A 288 -21.05 5.49 -15.03
C MET A 288 -20.24 5.03 -16.24
N LEU A 289 -20.69 4.00 -16.98
CA LEU A 289 -20.09 3.61 -18.26
C LEU A 289 -20.18 4.75 -19.27
N GLN A 290 -21.30 5.48 -19.29
CA GLN A 290 -21.45 6.66 -20.13
C GLN A 290 -20.50 7.79 -19.70
N ASP A 291 -20.25 7.96 -18.40
CA ASP A 291 -19.28 8.95 -17.92
C ASP A 291 -17.85 8.60 -18.39
N VAL A 292 -17.47 7.32 -18.29
CA VAL A 292 -16.18 6.83 -18.81
C VAL A 292 -16.09 7.01 -20.33
N ALA A 293 -17.19 6.75 -21.06
CA ALA A 293 -17.26 6.95 -22.50
C ALA A 293 -17.01 8.42 -22.89
N ILE A 294 -17.69 9.35 -22.23
CA ILE A 294 -17.53 10.80 -22.46
C ILE A 294 -16.11 11.26 -22.13
N LEU A 295 -15.54 10.78 -21.02
CA LEU A 295 -14.18 11.12 -20.60
C LEU A 295 -13.12 10.61 -21.59
N THR A 296 -13.32 9.44 -22.18
CA THR A 296 -12.32 8.78 -23.04
C THR A 296 -12.58 8.97 -24.54
N GLY A 297 -13.70 9.59 -24.90
CA GLY A 297 -14.15 9.74 -26.28
C GLY A 297 -14.64 8.44 -26.93
N GLY A 298 -14.98 7.42 -26.13
CA GLY A 298 -15.47 6.13 -26.62
C GLY A 298 -17.00 6.05 -26.69
N THR A 299 -17.51 4.93 -27.20
CA THR A 299 -18.94 4.61 -27.24
C THR A 299 -19.22 3.38 -26.37
N VAL A 300 -20.29 3.43 -25.57
CA VAL A 300 -20.73 2.26 -24.80
C VAL A 300 -21.44 1.28 -25.72
N ILE A 301 -20.89 0.06 -25.86
CA ILE A 301 -21.53 -1.01 -26.61
C ILE A 301 -22.65 -1.61 -25.75
N ALA A 302 -23.90 -1.28 -26.10
CA ALA A 302 -25.09 -1.77 -25.43
C ALA A 302 -26.13 -2.29 -26.44
N GLU A 303 -26.65 -3.50 -26.19
CA GLU A 303 -27.63 -4.15 -27.08
C GLU A 303 -28.96 -3.38 -27.13
N GLU A 304 -29.31 -2.63 -26.08
CA GLU A 304 -30.52 -1.81 -25.99
C GLU A 304 -30.57 -0.69 -27.05
N ILE A 305 -29.41 -0.20 -27.48
CA ILE A 305 -29.28 0.82 -28.54
C ILE A 305 -28.89 0.23 -29.90
N GLY A 306 -28.91 -1.11 -30.02
CA GLY A 306 -28.63 -1.83 -31.26
C GLY A 306 -27.14 -1.98 -31.61
N LEU A 307 -26.23 -1.71 -30.67
CA LEU A 307 -24.79 -1.93 -30.86
C LEU A 307 -24.40 -3.33 -30.40
N GLU A 308 -23.88 -4.14 -31.33
CA GLU A 308 -23.39 -5.49 -31.08
C GLU A 308 -21.87 -5.49 -30.97
N LEU A 309 -21.33 -6.24 -30.00
CA LEU A 309 -19.88 -6.33 -29.76
C LEU A 309 -19.10 -6.89 -30.97
N GLU A 310 -19.70 -7.81 -31.72
CA GLU A 310 -19.13 -8.38 -32.94
C GLU A 310 -18.98 -7.36 -34.09
N LYS A 311 -19.72 -6.26 -34.04
CA LYS A 311 -19.69 -5.18 -35.05
C LYS A 311 -18.88 -3.97 -34.59
N ALA A 312 -18.39 -3.98 -33.35
CA ALA A 312 -17.61 -2.88 -32.80
C ALA A 312 -16.31 -2.70 -33.58
N THR A 313 -15.95 -1.44 -33.81
CA THR A 313 -14.76 -1.02 -34.54
C THR A 313 -13.77 -0.33 -33.60
N LEU A 314 -12.57 -0.02 -34.09
CA LEU A 314 -11.60 0.76 -33.31
C LEU A 314 -12.05 2.21 -33.07
N GLU A 315 -12.99 2.73 -33.85
CA GLU A 315 -13.56 4.08 -33.68
C GLU A 315 -14.54 4.14 -32.51
N ASP A 316 -15.12 3.00 -32.11
CA ASP A 316 -16.01 2.91 -30.95
C ASP A 316 -15.23 2.87 -29.62
N LEU A 317 -13.92 2.62 -29.67
CA LEU A 317 -13.06 2.51 -28.50
C LEU A 317 -12.65 3.89 -27.98
N GLY A 318 -12.75 4.07 -26.67
CA GLY A 318 -12.16 5.23 -26.01
C GLY A 318 -10.64 5.16 -26.01
N THR A 319 -9.99 6.29 -25.75
CA THR A 319 -8.54 6.35 -25.56
C THR A 319 -8.18 7.22 -24.36
N ALA A 320 -7.03 6.94 -23.77
CA ALA A 320 -6.43 7.75 -22.72
C ALA A 320 -4.92 7.73 -22.86
N LYS A 321 -4.21 8.67 -22.23
CA LYS A 321 -2.75 8.65 -22.21
C LYS A 321 -2.21 7.49 -21.40
N ARG A 322 -2.83 7.18 -20.25
CA ARG A 322 -2.44 6.08 -19.38
C ARG A 322 -3.60 5.54 -18.57
N VAL A 323 -3.57 4.24 -18.26
CA VAL A 323 -4.47 3.61 -17.29
C VAL A 323 -3.65 2.82 -16.28
N ILE A 324 -3.98 2.98 -15.00
CA ILE A 324 -3.38 2.23 -13.89
C ILE A 324 -4.47 1.42 -13.18
N ILE A 325 -4.26 0.12 -13.04
CA ILE A 325 -5.23 -0.81 -12.43
C ILE A 325 -4.54 -1.52 -11.27
N THR A 326 -5.13 -1.44 -10.09
CA THR A 326 -4.71 -2.19 -8.90
C THR A 326 -5.71 -3.32 -8.63
N LYS A 327 -5.52 -4.02 -7.50
CA LYS A 327 -6.47 -5.04 -7.06
C LYS A 327 -7.89 -4.49 -6.84
N ASP A 328 -7.98 -3.24 -6.40
CA ASP A 328 -9.23 -2.65 -5.93
C ASP A 328 -9.70 -1.47 -6.81
N ASN A 329 -8.80 -0.79 -7.52
CA ASN A 329 -9.10 0.46 -8.24
C ASN A 329 -8.63 0.45 -9.70
N THR A 330 -9.31 1.23 -10.54
CA THR A 330 -8.87 1.58 -11.91
C THR A 330 -8.83 3.10 -12.05
N THR A 331 -7.72 3.63 -12.53
CA THR A 331 -7.48 5.06 -12.76
C THR A 331 -7.22 5.32 -14.23
N ILE A 332 -7.98 6.21 -14.84
CA ILE A 332 -7.83 6.67 -16.23
C ILE A 332 -7.25 8.08 -16.18
N ILE A 333 -6.10 8.27 -16.82
CA ILE A 333 -5.33 9.51 -16.80
C ILE A 333 -5.30 10.11 -18.20
N ASP A 334 -5.72 11.37 -18.31
CA ASP A 334 -5.71 12.17 -19.54
C ASP A 334 -6.50 11.48 -20.66
N GLY A 335 -7.82 11.41 -20.44
CA GLY A 335 -8.78 10.83 -21.39
C GLY A 335 -8.98 11.74 -22.60
N SER A 336 -9.10 11.15 -23.80
CA SER A 336 -9.22 11.90 -25.06
C SER A 336 -10.61 12.48 -25.35
N GLY A 337 -11.47 12.60 -24.34
CA GLY A 337 -12.83 13.13 -24.46
C GLY A 337 -12.87 14.63 -24.76
N ASP A 338 -13.96 15.08 -25.40
CA ASP A 338 -14.18 16.51 -25.64
C ASP A 338 -14.57 17.23 -24.34
N GLN A 339 -13.80 18.25 -23.97
CA GLN A 339 -14.00 19.04 -22.75
C GLN A 339 -15.39 19.69 -22.70
N VAL A 340 -15.99 20.02 -23.85
CA VAL A 340 -17.36 20.56 -23.91
C VAL A 340 -18.38 19.50 -23.48
N GLN A 341 -18.20 18.25 -23.93
CA GLN A 341 -19.07 17.13 -23.55
C GLN A 341 -18.90 16.76 -22.07
N ILE A 342 -17.66 16.78 -21.57
CA ILE A 342 -17.37 16.53 -20.15
C ILE A 342 -18.06 17.62 -19.29
N SER A 343 -17.90 18.89 -19.64
CA SER A 343 -18.50 20.02 -18.91
C SER A 343 -20.04 19.98 -18.94
N ALA A 344 -20.62 19.62 -20.10
CA ALA A 344 -22.06 19.42 -20.24
C ALA A 344 -22.55 18.27 -19.35
N ARG A 345 -21.79 17.17 -19.28
CA ARG A 345 -22.11 16.02 -18.45
C ARG A 345 -22.05 16.34 -16.96
N VAL A 346 -21.01 17.05 -16.51
CA VAL A 346 -20.91 17.55 -15.13
C VAL A 346 -22.10 18.43 -14.77
N SER A 347 -22.49 19.35 -15.67
CA SER A 347 -23.65 20.22 -15.47
C SER A 347 -24.97 19.45 -15.37
N GLN A 348 -25.13 18.40 -16.18
CA GLN A 348 -26.29 17.50 -16.11
C GLN A 348 -26.37 16.78 -14.76
N ILE A 349 -25.24 16.26 -14.26
CA ILE A 349 -25.19 15.58 -12.95
C ILE A 349 -25.49 16.57 -11.84
N LYS A 350 -24.97 17.80 -11.92
CA LYS A 350 -25.25 18.84 -10.93
C LYS A 350 -26.75 19.15 -10.83
N GLN A 351 -27.43 19.28 -11.96
CA GLN A 351 -28.88 19.46 -11.97
C GLN A 351 -29.61 18.27 -11.35
N GLN A 352 -29.16 17.03 -11.62
CA GLN A 352 -29.72 15.83 -10.99
C GLN A 352 -29.54 15.82 -9.46
N VAL A 353 -28.43 16.38 -8.93
CA VAL A 353 -28.22 16.53 -7.48
C VAL A 353 -29.24 17.49 -6.88
N GLU A 354 -29.50 18.61 -7.54
CA GLU A 354 -30.44 19.64 -7.09
C GLU A 354 -31.90 19.15 -7.12
N ASP A 355 -32.26 18.39 -8.15
CA ASP A 355 -33.61 17.84 -8.33
C ASP A 355 -33.88 16.61 -7.44
N SER A 356 -32.84 15.97 -6.92
CA SER A 356 -32.97 14.79 -6.06
C SER A 356 -33.53 15.15 -4.68
N THR A 357 -34.47 14.36 -4.19
CA THR A 357 -35.03 14.48 -2.82
C THR A 357 -34.40 13.50 -1.82
N SER A 358 -33.54 12.60 -2.29
CA SER A 358 -32.90 11.53 -1.51
C SER A 358 -31.47 11.90 -1.20
N ASP A 359 -31.12 11.99 0.09
CA ASP A 359 -29.76 12.31 0.54
C ASP A 359 -28.74 11.27 0.05
N TYR A 360 -29.14 10.00 0.01
CA TYR A 360 -28.33 8.91 -0.54
C TYR A 360 -28.03 9.12 -2.04
N ASP A 361 -29.01 9.55 -2.83
CA ASP A 361 -28.78 9.81 -4.26
C ASP A 361 -27.96 11.08 -4.49
N LYS A 362 -28.15 12.12 -3.65
CA LYS A 362 -27.30 13.32 -3.69
C LYS A 362 -25.84 12.98 -3.46
N GLU A 363 -25.54 12.23 -2.40
CA GLU A 363 -24.18 11.81 -2.06
C GLU A 363 -23.55 11.04 -3.24
N LYS A 364 -24.29 10.09 -3.83
CA LYS A 364 -23.79 9.26 -4.93
C LYS A 364 -23.61 10.03 -6.24
N LEU A 365 -24.49 10.99 -6.53
CA LEU A 365 -24.35 11.87 -7.69
C LEU A 365 -23.20 12.87 -7.48
N GLN A 366 -22.99 13.36 -6.27
CA GLN A 366 -21.84 14.21 -5.92
C GLN A 366 -20.51 13.46 -6.07
N GLU A 367 -20.44 12.21 -5.61
CA GLU A 367 -19.27 11.34 -5.80
C GLU A 367 -18.95 11.17 -7.30
N ARG A 368 -19.99 10.90 -8.10
CA ARG A 368 -19.86 10.73 -9.56
C ARG A 368 -19.42 12.03 -10.25
N MET A 369 -19.99 13.16 -9.84
CA MET A 369 -19.62 14.48 -10.34
C MET A 369 -18.17 14.83 -9.99
N ALA A 370 -17.75 14.58 -8.74
CA ALA A 370 -16.39 14.84 -8.29
C ALA A 370 -15.36 14.02 -9.07
N LYS A 371 -15.66 12.74 -9.35
CA LYS A 371 -14.80 11.87 -10.18
C LYS A 371 -14.66 12.35 -11.63
N LEU A 372 -15.63 13.10 -12.16
CA LEU A 372 -15.61 13.61 -13.52
C LEU A 372 -15.07 15.05 -13.61
N ALA A 373 -15.27 15.87 -12.57
CA ALA A 373 -14.89 17.29 -12.55
C ALA A 373 -13.56 17.57 -11.83
N GLY A 374 -13.14 16.70 -10.91
CA GLY A 374 -11.94 16.90 -10.07
C GLY A 374 -10.62 16.67 -10.80
N GLY A 375 -10.67 16.05 -11.98
CA GLY A 375 -9.48 15.67 -12.74
C GLY A 375 -8.56 14.72 -11.98
N VAL A 376 -7.36 14.53 -12.53
CA VAL A 376 -6.29 13.75 -11.94
C VAL A 376 -5.04 14.64 -11.88
N ALA A 377 -4.48 14.81 -10.69
CA ALA A 377 -3.18 15.44 -10.53
C ALA A 377 -2.09 14.41 -10.76
N VAL A 378 -1.17 14.71 -11.67
CA VAL A 378 -0.03 13.88 -12.03
C VAL A 378 1.23 14.56 -11.52
N ILE A 379 1.86 13.96 -10.52
CA ILE A 379 3.17 14.37 -10.02
C ILE A 379 4.24 13.62 -10.82
N LYS A 380 4.99 14.33 -11.65
CA LYS A 380 6.13 13.76 -12.38
C LYS A 380 7.40 13.97 -11.57
N VAL A 381 8.04 12.87 -11.18
CA VAL A 381 9.23 12.90 -10.33
C VAL A 381 10.49 13.00 -11.19
N GLY A 382 11.21 14.12 -11.04
CA GLY A 382 12.48 14.36 -11.71
C GLY A 382 13.69 13.97 -10.86
N ALA A 383 14.72 13.43 -11.50
CA ALA A 383 16.00 13.07 -10.88
C ALA A 383 17.14 12.98 -11.90
N ALA A 384 18.39 13.00 -11.43
CA ALA A 384 19.57 12.94 -12.30
C ALA A 384 19.88 11.54 -12.83
N THR A 385 19.43 10.49 -12.12
CA THR A 385 19.65 9.09 -12.50
C THR A 385 18.37 8.27 -12.31
N GLU A 386 18.22 7.18 -13.07
CA GLU A 386 17.05 6.29 -12.95
C GLU A 386 16.90 5.67 -11.55
N VAL A 387 18.02 5.38 -10.88
CA VAL A 387 18.00 4.79 -9.53
C VAL A 387 17.44 5.79 -8.52
N GLU A 388 17.91 7.04 -8.58
CA GLU A 388 17.40 8.13 -7.75
C GLU A 388 15.93 8.43 -8.08
N MET A 389 15.55 8.43 -9.36
CA MET A 389 14.17 8.64 -9.78
C MET A 389 13.22 7.63 -9.17
N LYS A 390 13.58 6.34 -9.20
CA LYS A 390 12.76 5.26 -8.64
C LYS A 390 12.62 5.35 -7.12
N GLU A 391 13.71 5.68 -6.42
CA GLU A 391 13.67 5.88 -4.97
C GLU A 391 12.83 7.11 -4.60
N LYS A 392 13.01 8.23 -5.31
CA LYS A 392 12.24 9.46 -5.10
C LYS A 392 10.77 9.26 -5.44
N LYS A 393 10.45 8.51 -6.51
CA LYS A 393 9.08 8.14 -6.87
C LYS A 393 8.40 7.36 -5.74
N ALA A 394 9.02 6.29 -5.26
CA ALA A 394 8.49 5.51 -4.15
C ALA A 394 8.25 6.39 -2.91
N ARG A 395 9.19 7.29 -2.61
CA ARG A 395 9.06 8.24 -1.51
C ARG A 395 7.88 9.21 -1.66
N VAL A 396 7.61 9.70 -2.88
CA VAL A 396 6.46 10.56 -3.18
C VAL A 396 5.15 9.77 -3.04
N GLU A 397 5.12 8.51 -3.47
CA GLU A 397 3.96 7.62 -3.31
C GLU A 397 3.64 7.39 -1.82
N ASP A 398 4.65 7.05 -1.00
CA ASP A 398 4.50 6.87 0.44
C ASP A 398 3.98 8.15 1.12
N ALA A 399 4.57 9.29 0.80
CA ALA A 399 4.15 10.59 1.32
C ALA A 399 2.72 10.96 0.92
N LEU A 400 2.31 10.63 -0.30
CA LEU A 400 0.94 10.85 -0.78
C LEU A 400 -0.06 10.00 0.03
N HIS A 401 0.26 8.74 0.28
CA HIS A 401 -0.61 7.87 1.07
C HIS A 401 -0.72 8.31 2.52
N ALA A 402 0.40 8.69 3.15
CA ALA A 402 0.41 9.24 4.50
C ALA A 402 -0.43 10.53 4.61
N THR A 403 -0.34 11.40 3.60
CA THR A 403 -1.11 12.64 3.55
C THR A 403 -2.61 12.39 3.42
N ARG A 404 -3.03 11.41 2.58
CA ARG A 404 -4.43 10.96 2.53
C ARG A 404 -4.90 10.43 3.89
N ALA A 405 -4.10 9.60 4.52
CA ALA A 405 -4.38 9.04 5.85
C ALA A 405 -4.55 10.14 6.93
N ALA A 406 -3.77 11.22 6.83
CA ALA A 406 -3.87 12.37 7.72
C ALA A 406 -5.15 13.19 7.49
N VAL A 407 -5.56 13.36 6.23
CA VAL A 407 -6.80 14.05 5.89
C VAL A 407 -8.03 13.27 6.37
N GLU A 408 -7.98 11.93 6.33
CA GLU A 408 -9.08 11.06 6.76
C GLU A 408 -9.29 11.02 8.29
N GLU A 409 -8.20 10.85 9.06
CA GLU A 409 -8.30 10.58 10.51
C GLU A 409 -7.58 11.59 11.40
N GLY A 410 -7.02 12.64 10.81
CA GLY A 410 -6.22 13.63 11.51
C GLY A 410 -4.80 13.16 11.79
N VAL A 411 -4.09 13.94 12.59
CA VAL A 411 -2.68 13.80 12.90
C VAL A 411 -2.44 13.84 14.41
N VAL A 412 -1.36 13.19 14.84
CA VAL A 412 -0.87 13.18 16.23
C VAL A 412 0.61 13.58 16.27
N ALA A 413 1.11 13.91 17.47
CA ALA A 413 2.52 14.21 17.69
C ALA A 413 3.41 13.03 17.26
N GLY A 414 4.27 13.27 16.26
CA GLY A 414 5.08 12.23 15.65
C GLY A 414 6.28 11.79 16.47
N GLY A 415 7.21 11.07 15.84
CA GLY A 415 8.44 10.61 16.51
C GLY A 415 8.21 9.58 17.63
N GLY A 416 7.06 8.89 17.61
CA GLY A 416 6.65 7.94 18.65
C GLY A 416 6.11 8.59 19.93
N VAL A 417 5.97 9.92 19.98
CA VAL A 417 5.48 10.64 21.17
C VAL A 417 4.02 10.30 21.46
N ALA A 418 3.16 10.23 20.44
CA ALA A 418 1.76 9.85 20.59
C ALA A 418 1.58 8.53 21.36
N LEU A 419 2.36 7.49 21.02
CA LEU A 419 2.31 6.20 21.69
C LEU A 419 2.78 6.26 23.15
N VAL A 420 3.83 7.04 23.45
CA VAL A 420 4.31 7.25 24.84
C VAL A 420 3.26 7.99 25.69
N ARG A 421 2.56 8.98 25.11
CA ARG A 421 1.49 9.72 25.77
C ARG A 421 0.31 8.81 26.07
N VAL A 422 -0.13 8.04 25.09
CA VAL A 422 -1.21 7.08 25.22
C VAL A 422 -0.88 6.04 26.29
N ALA A 423 0.31 5.45 26.26
CA ALA A 423 0.76 4.48 27.26
C ALA A 423 0.66 5.03 28.70
N SER A 424 0.95 6.31 28.89
CA SER A 424 0.88 6.95 30.21
C SER A 424 -0.56 7.12 30.72
N LYS A 425 -1.53 7.25 29.81
CA LYS A 425 -2.96 7.41 30.13
C LYS A 425 -3.69 6.09 30.36
N ILE A 426 -3.29 5.02 29.68
CA ILE A 426 -3.98 3.71 29.72
C ILE A 426 -3.32 2.71 30.70
N LYS A 427 -2.45 3.18 31.60
CA LYS A 427 -1.71 2.32 32.54
C LYS A 427 -2.61 1.50 33.47
N ASP A 428 -3.81 2.02 33.76
CA ASP A 428 -4.76 1.45 34.72
C ASP A 428 -5.96 0.76 34.04
N VAL A 429 -5.78 0.24 32.81
CA VAL A 429 -6.82 -0.50 32.09
C VAL A 429 -7.30 -1.71 32.91
N GLU A 430 -8.62 -1.87 33.00
CA GLU A 430 -9.24 -2.93 33.79
C GLU A 430 -9.01 -4.33 33.19
N VAL A 431 -8.47 -5.22 34.02
CA VAL A 431 -8.10 -6.59 33.67
C VAL A 431 -8.66 -7.59 34.68
N LEU A 432 -8.85 -8.84 34.24
CA LEU A 432 -9.49 -9.88 35.06
C LEU A 432 -8.53 -10.60 36.00
N ASN A 433 -7.24 -10.66 35.64
CA ASN A 433 -6.22 -11.40 36.38
C ASN A 433 -4.81 -10.81 36.16
N GLU A 434 -3.84 -11.32 36.91
CA GLU A 434 -2.45 -10.84 36.89
C GLU A 434 -1.74 -11.10 35.55
N ASP A 435 -2.08 -12.18 34.83
CA ASP A 435 -1.49 -12.45 33.51
C ASP A 435 -1.97 -11.43 32.47
N GLN A 436 -3.25 -11.05 32.50
CA GLN A 436 -3.75 -9.95 31.68
C GLN A 436 -3.10 -8.62 32.05
N LYS A 437 -2.83 -8.38 33.33
CA LYS A 437 -2.10 -7.19 33.78
C LYS A 437 -0.68 -7.14 33.20
N HIS A 438 0.01 -8.28 33.16
CA HIS A 438 1.31 -8.39 32.49
C HIS A 438 1.21 -8.18 30.98
N GLY A 439 0.14 -8.69 30.34
CA GLY A 439 -0.18 -8.39 28.95
C GLY A 439 -0.30 -6.88 28.67
N VAL A 440 -0.99 -6.14 29.56
CA VAL A 440 -1.05 -4.67 29.47
C VAL A 440 0.35 -4.06 29.58
N VAL A 441 1.16 -4.46 30.57
CA VAL A 441 2.53 -3.96 30.75
C VAL A 441 3.42 -4.20 29.53
N ILE A 442 3.29 -5.36 28.87
CA ILE A 442 4.00 -5.66 27.61
C ILE A 442 3.63 -4.63 26.54
N ALA A 443 2.34 -4.37 26.34
CA ALA A 443 1.87 -3.39 25.37
C ALA A 443 2.37 -1.96 25.69
N LEU A 444 2.28 -1.53 26.96
CA LEU A 444 2.78 -0.22 27.40
C LEU A 444 4.28 -0.05 27.13
N ARG A 445 5.07 -1.10 27.38
CA ARG A 445 6.51 -1.08 27.12
C ARG A 445 6.82 -1.05 25.63
N ALA A 446 6.06 -1.79 24.83
CA ALA A 446 6.19 -1.80 23.37
C ALA A 446 5.88 -0.42 22.76
N MET A 447 4.93 0.33 23.31
CA MET A 447 4.59 1.68 22.85
C MET A 447 5.76 2.69 22.96
N GLU A 448 6.74 2.45 23.84
CA GLU A 448 7.96 3.27 23.91
C GLU A 448 9.01 2.88 22.83
N ALA A 449 8.86 1.73 22.17
CA ALA A 449 9.89 1.17 21.27
C ALA A 449 10.17 2.05 20.04
N PRO A 450 9.17 2.65 19.34
CA PRO A 450 9.44 3.51 18.19
C PRO A 450 10.29 4.73 18.55
N LEU A 451 9.94 5.46 19.61
CA LEU A 451 10.72 6.62 20.09
C LEU A 451 12.17 6.22 20.44
N ARG A 452 12.33 5.09 21.15
CA ARG A 452 13.65 4.57 21.52
C ARG A 452 14.49 4.21 20.31
N GLN A 453 13.89 3.60 19.30
CA GLN A 453 14.59 3.22 18.07
C GLN A 453 14.99 4.46 17.26
N ILE A 454 14.11 5.47 17.16
CA ILE A 454 14.44 6.76 16.52
C ILE A 454 15.62 7.43 17.22
N ALA A 455 15.60 7.52 18.55
CA ALA A 455 16.71 8.06 19.34
C ALA A 455 18.02 7.27 19.15
N THR A 456 17.93 5.94 19.10
CA THR A 456 19.10 5.06 18.85
C THR A 456 19.69 5.29 17.47
N ASN A 457 18.85 5.41 16.44
CA ASN A 457 19.30 5.70 15.08
C ASN A 457 19.92 7.10 14.98
N ALA A 458 19.44 8.06 15.77
CA ALA A 458 20.03 9.38 15.92
C ALA A 458 21.37 9.42 16.68
N GLY A 459 21.83 8.28 17.23
CA GLY A 459 23.06 8.18 18.00
C GLY A 459 22.95 8.64 19.46
N GLN A 460 21.72 8.86 19.95
CA GLN A 460 21.45 9.27 21.33
C GLN A 460 21.19 8.07 22.24
N GLU A 461 21.26 8.31 23.56
CA GLU A 461 20.86 7.32 24.55
C GLU A 461 19.33 7.27 24.66
N ALA A 462 18.75 6.16 24.22
CA ALA A 462 17.30 5.98 24.08
C ALA A 462 16.53 6.05 25.40
N SER A 463 17.13 5.65 26.52
CA SER A 463 16.50 5.66 27.84
C SER A 463 16.34 7.09 28.39
N VAL A 464 17.33 7.96 28.19
CA VAL A 464 17.33 9.38 28.54
C VAL A 464 16.29 10.11 27.72
N VAL A 465 16.27 9.86 26.39
CA VAL A 465 15.24 10.47 25.52
C VAL A 465 13.85 10.01 25.93
N ALA A 466 13.62 8.71 26.06
CA ALA A 466 12.31 8.17 26.43
C ALA A 466 11.84 8.68 27.80
N ASN A 467 12.72 8.72 28.81
CA ASN A 467 12.39 9.22 30.13
C ASN A 467 12.07 10.72 30.11
N THR A 468 12.84 11.52 29.36
CA THR A 468 12.60 12.96 29.23
C THR A 468 11.26 13.24 28.57
N VAL A 469 10.96 12.55 27.46
CA VAL A 469 9.65 12.67 26.79
C VAL A 469 8.53 12.22 27.72
N LYS A 470 8.67 11.10 28.42
CA LYS A 470 7.65 10.57 29.35
C LYS A 470 7.32 11.54 30.50
N ASN A 471 8.30 12.31 30.97
CA ASN A 471 8.11 13.31 32.03
C ASN A 471 7.58 14.66 31.51
N GLY A 472 7.50 14.84 30.19
CA GLY A 472 6.83 15.99 29.58
C GLY A 472 5.33 15.78 29.38
N GLU A 473 4.64 16.82 28.92
CA GLU A 473 3.18 16.85 28.74
C GLU A 473 2.80 17.20 27.30
N GLY A 474 1.54 16.94 26.94
CA GLY A 474 0.99 17.30 25.62
C GLY A 474 1.84 16.75 24.46
N ASN A 475 2.17 17.62 23.50
CA ASN A 475 2.97 17.26 22.33
C ASN A 475 4.48 17.39 22.58
N PHE A 476 4.94 17.63 23.81
CA PHE A 476 6.37 17.74 24.09
C PHE A 476 7.10 16.46 23.68
N GLY A 477 8.15 16.59 22.88
CA GLY A 477 8.84 15.45 22.29
C GLY A 477 10.28 15.73 21.94
N TYR A 478 10.89 14.77 21.26
CA TYR A 478 12.29 14.82 20.84
C TYR A 478 12.38 14.88 19.31
N ASN A 479 12.92 15.99 18.79
CA ASN A 479 13.24 16.14 17.39
C ASN A 479 14.59 15.48 17.08
N ALA A 480 14.54 14.27 16.53
CA ALA A 480 15.73 13.52 16.17
C ALA A 480 16.50 14.06 14.96
N GLY A 481 15.91 15.00 14.19
CA GLY A 481 16.58 15.64 13.05
C GLY A 481 17.67 16.60 13.49
N ASN A 482 17.41 17.40 14.53
CA ASN A 482 18.32 18.43 15.04
C ASN A 482 18.71 18.29 16.53
N ASP A 483 18.30 17.19 17.16
CA ASP A 483 18.59 16.83 18.55
C ASP A 483 18.06 17.84 19.59
N THR A 484 16.87 18.41 19.36
CA THR A 484 16.20 19.35 20.27
C THR A 484 14.91 18.78 20.87
N TYR A 485 14.42 19.39 21.96
CA TYR A 485 13.13 19.07 22.56
C TYR A 485 12.17 20.24 22.41
N GLY A 486 10.88 19.95 22.25
CA GLY A 486 9.82 20.96 22.22
C GLY A 486 8.50 20.39 21.74
N ASP A 487 7.56 21.24 21.35
CA ASP A 487 6.26 20.81 20.84
C ASP A 487 6.42 20.21 19.43
N MET A 488 6.11 18.93 19.29
CA MET A 488 6.30 18.21 18.03
C MET A 488 5.40 18.73 16.91
N LEU A 489 4.18 19.18 17.21
CA LEU A 489 3.27 19.72 16.20
C LEU A 489 3.73 21.11 15.74
N GLU A 490 4.19 21.96 16.66
CA GLU A 490 4.77 23.26 16.30
C GLU A 490 6.03 23.11 15.46
N MET A 491 6.83 22.07 15.74
CA MET A 491 8.00 21.70 14.93
C MET A 491 7.67 21.04 13.59
N GLY A 492 6.38 20.80 13.30
CA GLY A 492 5.94 20.13 12.08
C GLY A 492 6.24 18.63 12.04
N ILE A 493 6.51 18.00 13.19
CA ILE A 493 6.75 16.56 13.33
C ILE A 493 5.47 15.89 13.78
N LEU A 494 4.73 15.39 12.82
CA LEU A 494 3.40 14.84 13.01
C LEU A 494 3.24 13.56 12.19
N ASP A 495 2.53 12.60 12.76
CA ASP A 495 2.23 11.33 12.13
C ASP A 495 0.71 11.25 11.89
N PRO A 496 0.24 10.71 10.75
CA PRO A 496 -1.18 10.44 10.56
C PRO A 496 -1.71 9.49 11.65
N THR A 497 -2.83 9.82 12.28
CA THR A 497 -3.42 8.99 13.34
C THR A 497 -3.71 7.57 12.87
N LYS A 498 -4.18 7.46 11.61
CA LYS A 498 -4.43 6.19 10.92
C LYS A 498 -3.18 5.31 10.83
N VAL A 499 -2.01 5.89 10.57
CA VAL A 499 -0.72 5.20 10.51
C VAL A 499 -0.35 4.66 11.90
N THR A 500 -0.36 5.52 12.92
CA THR A 500 0.02 5.14 14.30
C THR A 500 -0.88 4.03 14.85
N ARG A 501 -2.21 4.16 14.69
CA ARG A 501 -3.15 3.14 15.18
C ARG A 501 -3.00 1.82 14.41
N SER A 502 -2.83 1.86 13.09
CA SER A 502 -2.79 0.66 12.26
C SER A 502 -1.51 -0.12 12.53
N ALA A 503 -0.37 0.56 12.65
CA ALA A 503 0.89 -0.05 13.04
C ALA A 503 0.77 -0.81 14.37
N LEU A 504 0.17 -0.18 15.39
CA LEU A 504 -0.04 -0.82 16.71
C LEU A 504 -1.00 -2.01 16.63
N GLN A 505 -2.13 -1.87 15.93
CA GLN A 505 -3.15 -2.91 15.82
C GLN A 505 -2.62 -4.16 15.10
N PHE A 506 -1.95 -4.00 13.97
CA PHE A 506 -1.40 -5.13 13.22
C PHE A 506 -0.22 -5.78 13.94
N ALA A 507 0.66 -4.99 14.55
CA ALA A 507 1.75 -5.51 15.37
C ALA A 507 1.23 -6.38 16.53
N ALA A 508 0.24 -5.88 17.28
CA ALA A 508 -0.35 -6.62 18.39
C ALA A 508 -1.11 -7.87 17.94
N SER A 509 -1.80 -7.80 16.80
CA SER A 509 -2.53 -8.93 16.22
C SER A 509 -1.60 -10.12 15.96
N ILE A 510 -0.55 -9.91 15.18
CA ILE A 510 0.41 -10.98 14.86
C ILE A 510 1.21 -11.39 16.09
N ALA A 511 1.69 -10.44 16.89
CA ALA A 511 2.44 -10.78 18.10
C ALA A 511 1.61 -11.62 19.07
N GLY A 512 0.31 -11.33 19.23
CA GLY A 512 -0.62 -12.12 20.02
C GLY A 512 -0.72 -13.57 19.54
N LEU A 513 -0.77 -13.81 18.22
CA LEU A 513 -0.77 -15.16 17.65
C LEU A 513 0.55 -15.89 17.92
N MET A 514 1.68 -15.20 17.76
CA MET A 514 3.01 -15.76 17.99
C MET A 514 3.22 -16.16 19.46
N ILE A 515 2.78 -15.32 20.40
CA ILE A 515 2.87 -15.61 21.85
C ILE A 515 2.06 -16.87 22.19
N THR A 516 0.91 -17.07 21.56
CA THR A 516 0.03 -18.22 21.79
C THR A 516 0.42 -19.50 21.03
N THR A 517 1.51 -19.48 20.26
CA THR A 517 1.93 -20.62 19.45
C THR A 517 2.64 -21.69 20.30
N GLU A 518 2.14 -22.94 20.23
CA GLU A 518 2.68 -24.09 20.96
C GLU A 518 3.31 -25.15 20.05
N ALA A 519 3.03 -25.14 18.74
CA ALA A 519 3.65 -26.06 17.79
C ALA A 519 3.86 -25.39 16.43
N MET A 520 4.96 -25.72 15.76
CA MET A 520 5.26 -25.30 14.40
C MET A 520 5.55 -26.53 13.55
N ILE A 521 5.02 -26.54 12.33
CA ILE A 521 5.14 -27.66 11.39
C ILE A 521 5.75 -27.12 10.10
N ALA A 522 6.90 -27.65 9.70
CA ALA A 522 7.58 -27.28 8.47
C ALA A 522 7.85 -28.51 7.61
N GLU A 523 8.14 -28.31 6.33
CA GLU A 523 8.67 -29.38 5.48
C GLU A 523 10.09 -29.71 5.89
N VAL A 524 10.41 -31.01 5.94
CA VAL A 524 11.80 -31.44 6.11
C VAL A 524 12.59 -30.89 4.91
N PRO A 525 13.71 -30.19 5.15
CA PRO A 525 14.58 -29.72 4.08
C PRO A 525 14.93 -30.90 3.16
N GLN A 526 14.59 -30.79 1.88
CA GLN A 526 15.12 -31.72 0.89
C GLN A 526 16.47 -31.19 0.45
N ASP A 527 17.50 -32.02 0.54
CA ASP A 527 18.73 -31.76 -0.20
C ASP A 527 18.32 -31.58 -1.67
N SER A 528 18.68 -30.45 -2.25
CA SER A 528 18.53 -30.23 -3.68
C SER A 528 19.15 -31.43 -4.39
N ALA A 529 18.32 -32.22 -5.07
CA ALA A 529 18.83 -33.24 -5.98
C ALA A 529 19.83 -32.53 -6.92
N PRO A 530 21.02 -33.11 -7.17
CA PRO A 530 21.96 -32.53 -8.11
C PRO A 530 21.22 -32.28 -9.41
N ASP A 531 21.36 -31.06 -9.93
CA ASP A 531 20.83 -30.64 -11.21
C ASP A 531 21.29 -31.62 -12.30
N MET A 532 20.45 -32.61 -12.60
CA MET A 532 20.60 -33.52 -13.72
C MET A 532 19.98 -32.84 -14.96
N GLY A 533 20.50 -31.66 -15.28
CA GLY A 533 20.09 -30.81 -16.38
C GLY A 533 21.28 -30.36 -17.21
N GLY A 534 21.84 -31.25 -18.05
CA GLY A 534 22.92 -30.85 -18.95
C GLY A 534 23.55 -31.95 -19.78
N MET A 535 22.75 -32.78 -20.45
CA MET A 535 23.26 -33.68 -21.48
C MET A 535 23.47 -32.86 -22.76
N GLY A 536 24.72 -32.69 -23.20
CA GLY A 536 25.06 -32.48 -24.62
C GLY A 536 26.00 -31.32 -24.97
N GLY A 537 27.17 -31.66 -25.52
CA GLY A 537 27.79 -30.85 -26.58
C GLY A 537 29.29 -30.54 -26.43
N MET A 538 30.11 -31.21 -27.28
CA MET A 538 31.48 -30.86 -27.71
C MET A 538 32.60 -30.96 -26.66
N GLY A 539 33.75 -31.59 -26.90
CA GLY A 539 34.31 -32.22 -28.11
C GLY A 539 35.81 -32.47 -27.91
N GLY A 540 36.40 -33.28 -28.79
CA GLY A 540 37.83 -33.17 -29.13
C GLY A 540 38.78 -34.24 -28.59
N MET A 541 39.09 -35.19 -29.49
CA MET A 541 40.46 -35.55 -29.91
C MET A 541 41.40 -36.37 -28.98
N GLY A 542 41.82 -37.52 -29.51
CA GLY A 542 43.02 -38.28 -29.13
C GLY A 542 42.71 -39.78 -28.96
N GLY A 543 43.28 -40.74 -29.67
CA GLY A 543 44.31 -40.79 -30.71
C GLY A 543 44.68 -42.27 -30.96
N MET A 544 45.30 -42.51 -32.11
CA MET A 544 46.18 -43.65 -32.45
C MET A 544 45.62 -45.07 -32.68
N MET A 545 45.92 -45.52 -33.91
CA MET A 545 46.09 -46.88 -34.47
C MET A 545 44.85 -47.73 -34.75
#